data_AF-A0A081BPJ6-F1
#
_entry.id   AF-A0A081BPJ6-F1
#
_cell.length_a   1.000
_cell.length_b   1.000
_cell.length_c   1.000
_cell.angle_alpha   90.00
_cell.angle_beta   90.00
_cell.angle_gamma   90.00
#
_symmetry.space_group_name_H-M   'P 1'
#
loop_
_entity.id
_entity.type
_entity.pdbx_description
1 polymer ?
#
loop_
_entity_poly.entity_id
_entity_poly.type
_entity_poly.pdbx_seq_one_letter_code
_entity_poly.pdbx_strand_id
1 'polypeptide(L)'
;MTLADVEIVRLGNPDMQAAFANGSVDAGLVGAPYADQILADGSATAIAEDLTPGAMTVAFVGSGKFVNERPEVAKRFVLALMEAARLMQGENYYSDENVAAYVTYLNATEETIRKSEPQYNDPNQRISIDGLADIERIHRQNGRVEYTEPVDIAKVVDSTFVEWALSILGTAQ
;
A
#
# COMPACT_ATOMS: atom_id res chain seq x y z
N MET A 1 -9.60 -25.34 -3.16
CA MET A 1 -10.09 -24.11 -3.79
C MET A 1 -8.93 -23.41 -4.46
N THR A 2 -9.07 -23.11 -5.75
CA THR A 2 -8.22 -22.23 -6.54
C THR A 2 -9.05 -21.01 -6.99
N LEU A 3 -8.42 -20.03 -7.64
CA LEU A 3 -9.19 -18.93 -8.25
C LEU A 3 -10.17 -19.39 -9.34
N ALA A 4 -10.02 -20.61 -9.87
CA ALA A 4 -10.97 -21.20 -10.81
C ALA A 4 -12.24 -21.74 -10.14
N ASP A 5 -12.24 -21.87 -8.81
CA ASP A 5 -13.39 -22.39 -8.04
C ASP A 5 -14.32 -21.25 -7.54
N VAL A 6 -14.07 -19.99 -7.94
CA VAL A 6 -14.83 -18.80 -7.53
C VAL A 6 -15.16 -17.90 -8.71
N GLU A 7 -16.27 -17.15 -8.61
CA GLU A 7 -16.57 -16.06 -9.53
C GLU A 7 -15.94 -14.76 -9.01
N ILE A 8 -15.03 -14.16 -9.78
CA ILE A 8 -14.38 -12.90 -9.40
C ILE A 8 -15.23 -11.72 -9.87
N VAL A 9 -15.87 -11.04 -8.94
CA VAL A 9 -16.54 -9.76 -9.17
C VAL A 9 -15.57 -8.61 -8.89
N ARG A 10 -15.42 -7.69 -9.84
CA ARG A 10 -14.59 -6.49 -9.65
C ARG A 10 -15.47 -5.33 -9.19
N LEU A 11 -15.28 -4.90 -7.95
CA LEU A 11 -15.97 -3.76 -7.35
C LEU A 11 -14.95 -2.71 -6.93
N GLY A 12 -15.34 -1.43 -6.98
CA GLY A 12 -14.57 -0.39 -6.33
C GLY A 12 -14.70 -0.51 -4.81
N ASN A 13 -13.65 -0.12 -4.07
CA ASN A 13 -13.69 -0.14 -2.60
C ASN A 13 -14.94 0.56 -2.00
N PRO A 14 -15.42 1.71 -2.53
CA PRO A 14 -16.66 2.34 -2.04
C PRO A 14 -17.94 1.50 -2.17
N ASP A 15 -17.99 0.57 -3.12
CA ASP A 15 -19.17 -0.23 -3.41
C ASP A 15 -19.25 -1.50 -2.55
N MET A 16 -18.14 -1.87 -1.88
CA MET A 16 -18.03 -3.13 -1.13
C MET A 16 -19.06 -3.23 0.00
N GLN A 17 -19.32 -2.14 0.73
CA GLN A 17 -20.27 -2.16 1.84
C GLN A 17 -21.69 -2.52 1.37
N ALA A 18 -22.16 -1.85 0.32
CA ALA A 18 -23.48 -2.13 -0.24
C ALA A 18 -23.57 -3.56 -0.80
N ALA A 19 -22.49 -4.06 -1.41
CA ALA A 19 -22.44 -5.41 -1.97
C ALA A 19 -22.53 -6.51 -0.90
N PHE A 20 -21.91 -6.31 0.27
CA PHE A 20 -22.11 -7.22 1.40
C PHE A 20 -23.53 -7.11 1.98
N ALA A 21 -24.00 -5.89 2.23
CA ALA A 21 -25.31 -5.66 2.84
C ALA A 21 -26.49 -6.23 2.02
N ASN A 22 -26.38 -6.24 0.69
CA ASN A 22 -27.41 -6.77 -0.21
C ASN A 22 -27.16 -8.23 -0.66
N GLY A 23 -26.07 -8.87 -0.21
CA GLY A 23 -25.73 -10.25 -0.55
C GLY A 23 -25.27 -10.46 -1.99
N SER A 24 -24.76 -9.43 -2.68
CA SER A 24 -24.21 -9.56 -4.05
C SER A 24 -22.81 -10.18 -4.07
N VAL A 25 -22.13 -10.27 -2.92
CA VAL A 25 -20.85 -10.97 -2.75
C VAL A 25 -20.86 -11.80 -1.46
N ASP A 26 -20.30 -13.00 -1.53
CA ASP A 26 -20.17 -13.89 -0.37
C ASP A 26 -18.90 -13.62 0.46
N ALA A 27 -17.86 -13.09 -0.18
CA ALA A 27 -16.56 -12.79 0.42
C ALA A 27 -15.84 -11.68 -0.37
N GLY A 28 -14.88 -11.01 0.27
CA GLY A 28 -14.12 -9.92 -0.35
C GLY A 28 -12.80 -9.66 0.36
N LEU A 29 -11.81 -9.22 -0.41
CA LEU A 29 -10.57 -8.66 0.10
C LEU A 29 -10.76 -7.15 0.24
N VAL A 30 -11.01 -6.69 1.46
CA VAL A 30 -11.32 -5.29 1.76
C VAL A 30 -10.36 -4.77 2.81
N GLY A 31 -9.73 -3.63 2.54
CA GLY A 31 -8.90 -2.91 3.51
C GLY A 31 -9.67 -1.81 4.24
N ALA A 32 -9.09 -1.28 5.31
CA ALA A 32 -9.58 -0.07 5.96
C ALA A 32 -9.61 1.12 4.98
N PRO A 33 -10.57 2.06 5.13
CA PRO A 33 -11.60 2.13 6.18
C PRO A 33 -12.86 1.31 5.89
N TYR A 34 -12.98 0.70 4.71
CA TYR A 34 -14.23 0.04 4.28
C TYR A 34 -14.50 -1.26 5.04
N ALA A 35 -13.45 -2.02 5.37
CA ALA A 35 -13.57 -3.22 6.20
C ALA A 35 -14.20 -2.90 7.57
N ASP A 36 -13.75 -1.82 8.21
CA ASP A 36 -14.27 -1.39 9.52
C ASP A 36 -15.76 -1.03 9.44
N GLN A 37 -16.18 -0.37 8.35
CA GLN A 37 -17.59 -0.02 8.13
C GLN A 37 -18.47 -1.26 7.97
N ILE A 38 -18.02 -2.25 7.19
CA ILE A 38 -18.73 -3.52 6.98
C ILE A 38 -18.86 -4.31 8.28
N LEU A 39 -17.79 -4.38 9.08
CA LEU A 39 -17.80 -5.05 10.38
C LEU A 39 -18.69 -4.32 11.39
N ALA A 40 -18.66 -2.98 11.40
CA ALA A 40 -19.45 -2.17 12.30
C ALA A 40 -20.97 -2.25 12.03
N ASP A 41 -21.38 -2.40 10.77
CA ASP A 41 -22.81 -2.59 10.44
C ASP A 41 -23.27 -4.05 10.63
N GLY A 42 -22.33 -5.00 10.68
CA GLY A 42 -22.60 -6.43 10.88
C GLY A 42 -22.91 -7.19 9.60
N SER A 43 -22.72 -6.57 8.43
CA SER A 43 -22.93 -7.19 7.11
C SER A 43 -21.94 -8.32 6.79
N ALA A 44 -20.77 -8.37 7.45
CA ALA A 44 -19.84 -9.49 7.31
C ALA A 44 -19.02 -9.71 8.59
N THR A 45 -18.23 -10.78 8.60
CA THR A 45 -17.26 -11.08 9.66
C THR A 45 -15.88 -11.34 9.06
N ALA A 46 -14.82 -10.99 9.78
CA ALA A 46 -13.46 -11.28 9.38
C ALA A 46 -13.19 -12.78 9.51
N ILE A 47 -12.77 -13.43 8.42
CA ILE A 47 -12.39 -14.86 8.42
C ILE A 47 -10.88 -15.06 8.38
N ALA A 48 -10.14 -14.03 7.98
CA ALA A 48 -8.68 -13.98 7.99
C ALA A 48 -8.23 -12.52 7.98
N GLU A 49 -7.18 -12.24 8.75
CA GLU A 49 -6.53 -10.93 8.87
C GLU A 49 -5.02 -11.13 8.69
N ASP A 50 -4.30 -10.07 8.32
CA ASP A 50 -2.84 -10.08 8.15
C ASP A 50 -2.31 -11.28 7.34
N LEU A 51 -2.88 -11.49 6.15
CA LEU A 51 -2.61 -12.65 5.30
C LEU A 51 -1.13 -12.79 4.89
N THR A 52 -0.40 -11.68 4.83
CA THR A 52 1.00 -11.62 4.41
C THR A 52 1.76 -10.60 5.25
N PRO A 53 2.14 -10.95 6.50
CA PRO A 53 2.80 -10.03 7.41
C PRO A 53 4.10 -9.48 6.81
N GLY A 54 4.26 -8.16 6.85
CA GLY A 54 5.44 -7.47 6.31
C GLY A 54 5.47 -7.32 4.78
N ALA A 55 4.41 -7.75 4.07
CA ALA A 55 4.32 -7.50 2.64
C ALA A 55 4.10 -6.02 2.34
N MET A 56 4.86 -5.50 1.37
CA MET A 56 4.66 -4.16 0.84
C MET A 56 3.37 -4.10 0.02
N THR A 57 2.46 -3.19 0.39
CA THR A 57 1.16 -3.02 -0.28
C THR A 57 1.16 -1.88 -1.30
N VAL A 58 2.04 -0.89 -1.14
CA VAL A 58 2.11 0.31 -1.98
C VAL A 58 3.55 0.58 -2.40
N ALA A 59 3.74 0.93 -3.67
CA ALA A 59 4.99 1.42 -4.22
C ALA A 59 4.73 2.65 -5.11
N PHE A 60 5.67 3.58 -5.14
CA PHE A 60 5.65 4.71 -6.07
C PHE A 60 6.36 4.35 -7.37
N VAL A 61 5.72 4.60 -8.51
CA VAL A 61 6.30 4.34 -9.82
C VAL A 61 6.58 5.66 -10.53
N GLY A 62 7.86 5.94 -10.77
CA GLY A 62 8.29 7.04 -11.62
C GLY A 62 8.35 6.62 -13.08
N SER A 63 7.80 7.44 -13.99
CA SER A 63 7.95 7.16 -15.43
C SER A 63 9.43 7.20 -15.84
N GLY A 64 9.82 6.35 -16.81
CA GLY A 64 11.18 6.33 -17.36
C GLY A 64 11.64 7.71 -17.86
N LYS A 65 10.74 8.49 -18.45
CA LYS A 65 11.03 9.88 -18.86
C LYS A 65 11.41 10.75 -17.68
N PHE A 66 10.61 10.72 -16.60
CA PHE A 66 10.83 11.55 -15.43
C PHE A 66 12.16 11.21 -14.74
N VAL A 67 12.42 9.94 -14.47
CA VAL A 67 13.62 9.51 -13.74
C VAL A 67 14.91 9.75 -14.54
N ASN A 68 14.85 9.62 -15.88
CA ASN A 68 16.03 9.81 -16.73
C ASN A 68 16.28 11.29 -17.12
N GLU A 69 15.25 12.06 -17.42
CA GLU A 69 15.42 13.46 -17.86
C GLU A 69 15.48 14.44 -16.69
N ARG A 70 14.91 14.09 -15.53
CA ARG A 70 14.84 14.95 -14.33
C ARG A 70 15.32 14.22 -13.06
N PRO A 71 16.49 13.55 -13.08
CA PRO A 71 16.95 12.71 -11.97
C PRO A 71 17.10 13.47 -10.66
N GLU A 72 17.54 14.73 -10.69
CA GLU A 72 17.68 15.55 -9.48
C GLU A 72 16.32 15.90 -8.84
N VAL A 73 15.25 16.00 -9.63
CA VAL A 73 13.89 16.19 -9.11
C VAL A 73 13.39 14.88 -8.50
N ALA A 74 13.61 13.76 -9.16
CA ALA A 74 13.24 12.44 -8.63
C ALA A 74 13.95 12.12 -7.30
N LYS A 75 15.26 12.42 -7.19
CA LYS A 75 16.02 12.32 -5.93
C LYS A 75 15.37 13.11 -4.79
N ARG A 76 15.08 14.40 -5.03
CA ARG A 76 14.46 15.27 -4.02
C ARG A 76 13.05 14.83 -3.65
N PHE A 77 12.30 14.27 -4.59
CA PHE A 77 10.99 13.68 -4.31
C PHE A 77 11.11 12.47 -3.36
N VAL A 78 12.03 11.54 -3.63
CA VAL A 78 12.25 10.37 -2.76
C VAL A 78 12.77 10.78 -1.39
N LEU A 79 13.63 11.80 -1.30
CA LEU A 79 14.07 12.37 -0.02
C LEU A 79 12.89 12.92 0.79
N ALA A 80 12.04 13.75 0.18
CA ALA A 80 10.87 14.30 0.86
C ALA A 80 9.89 13.21 1.31
N LEU A 81 9.72 12.15 0.51
CA LEU A 81 8.90 10.99 0.88
C LEU A 81 9.49 10.26 2.10
N MET A 82 10.81 10.08 2.15
CA MET A 82 11.50 9.45 3.28
C MET A 82 11.43 10.31 4.55
N GLU A 83 11.56 11.63 4.43
CA GLU A 83 11.36 12.57 5.54
C GLU A 83 9.92 12.50 6.06
N ALA A 84 8.93 12.54 5.17
CA ALA A 84 7.52 12.41 5.54
C ALA A 84 7.24 11.10 6.28
N ALA A 85 7.76 9.97 5.77
CA ALA A 85 7.64 8.68 6.44
C ALA A 85 8.22 8.73 7.86
N ARG A 86 9.38 9.36 8.07
CA ARG A 86 9.99 9.50 9.40
C ARG A 86 9.19 10.39 10.35
N LEU A 87 8.55 11.45 9.82
CA LEU A 87 7.71 12.36 10.59
C LEU A 87 6.43 11.71 11.11
N MET A 88 6.00 10.59 10.53
CA MET A 88 4.79 9.87 10.93
C MET A 88 5.05 8.58 11.72
N GLN A 89 6.27 8.38 12.26
CA GLN A 89 6.59 7.16 13.02
C GLN A 89 6.10 7.22 14.47
N GLY A 90 5.64 6.08 14.99
CA GLY A 90 5.21 5.92 16.38
C GLY A 90 4.15 6.95 16.77
N GLU A 91 4.30 7.55 17.95
CA GLU A 91 3.37 8.55 18.48
C GLU A 91 3.25 9.80 17.60
N ASN A 92 4.26 10.11 16.78
CA ASN A 92 4.19 11.27 15.89
C ASN A 92 3.09 11.12 14.84
N TYR A 93 2.67 9.90 14.51
CA TYR A 93 1.52 9.66 13.64
C TYR A 93 0.27 10.44 14.13
N TYR A 94 0.08 10.54 15.45
CA TYR A 94 -1.06 11.20 16.08
C TYR A 94 -0.78 12.62 16.57
N SER A 95 0.40 13.18 16.23
CA SER A 95 0.68 14.59 16.52
C SER A 95 -0.36 15.49 15.87
N ASP A 96 -0.72 16.59 16.54
CA ASP A 96 -1.78 17.48 16.05
C ASP A 96 -1.48 18.04 14.66
N GLU A 97 -0.20 18.26 14.34
CA GLU A 97 0.24 18.70 13.01
C GLU A 97 -0.03 17.64 11.94
N ASN A 98 0.35 16.38 12.17
CA ASN A 98 0.09 15.29 11.22
C ASN A 98 -1.41 15.01 11.08
N VAL A 99 -2.16 15.00 12.19
CA VAL A 99 -3.62 14.83 12.18
C VAL A 99 -4.30 15.94 11.37
N ALA A 100 -3.88 17.20 11.54
CA ALA A 100 -4.41 18.31 10.74
C ALA A 100 -4.09 18.15 9.24
N ALA A 101 -2.89 17.69 8.90
CA ALA A 101 -2.53 17.39 7.51
C ALA A 101 -3.39 16.25 6.94
N TYR A 102 -3.60 15.17 7.69
CA TYR A 102 -4.44 14.05 7.27
C TYR A 102 -5.89 14.47 7.04
N VAL A 103 -6.51 15.21 7.97
CA VAL A 103 -7.89 15.72 7.80
C VAL A 103 -8.03 16.63 6.59
N THR A 104 -6.96 17.33 6.20
CA THR A 104 -6.97 18.21 5.01
C THR A 104 -7.03 17.41 3.70
N TYR A 105 -6.35 16.28 3.62
CA TYR A 105 -6.17 15.53 2.36
C TYR A 105 -6.89 14.17 2.32
N LEU A 106 -7.38 13.67 3.45
CA LEU A 106 -8.14 12.44 3.57
C LEU A 106 -9.59 12.75 3.91
N ASN A 107 -10.52 11.97 3.36
CA ASN A 107 -11.93 12.06 3.72
C ASN A 107 -12.21 11.33 5.05
N ALA A 108 -11.62 11.83 6.14
CA ALA A 108 -11.75 11.26 7.48
C ALA A 108 -11.85 12.37 8.54
N THR A 109 -12.51 12.07 9.65
CA THR A 109 -12.52 12.98 10.80
C THR A 109 -11.27 12.78 11.66
N GLU A 110 -10.90 13.78 12.45
CA GLU A 110 -9.85 13.64 13.46
C GLU A 110 -10.12 12.47 14.42
N GLU A 111 -11.38 12.31 14.86
CA GLU A 111 -11.76 11.20 15.72
C GLU A 111 -11.51 9.84 15.05
N THR A 112 -11.85 9.71 13.76
CA THR A 112 -11.59 8.49 12.98
C THR A 112 -10.10 8.22 12.88
N ILE A 113 -9.28 9.23 12.57
CA ILE A 113 -7.82 9.09 12.45
C ILE A 113 -7.21 8.64 13.79
N ARG A 114 -7.61 9.26 14.90
CA ARG A 114 -7.06 8.94 16.23
C ARG A 114 -7.46 7.56 16.76
N LYS A 115 -8.55 6.99 16.24
CA LYS A 115 -9.00 5.63 16.58
C LYS A 115 -8.48 4.57 15.60
N SER A 116 -8.01 4.97 14.42
CA SER A 116 -7.50 4.05 13.40
C SER A 116 -6.12 3.50 13.79
N GLU A 117 -5.82 2.28 13.36
CA GLU A 117 -4.47 1.74 13.47
C GLU A 117 -3.54 2.46 12.46
N PRO A 118 -2.34 2.90 12.86
CA PRO A 118 -1.42 3.59 11.95
C PRO A 118 -0.97 2.69 10.82
N GLN A 119 -0.97 3.21 9.60
CA GLN A 119 -0.31 2.52 8.50
C GLN A 119 1.20 2.57 8.67
N TYR A 120 1.85 1.41 8.55
CA TYR A 120 3.31 1.35 8.56
C TYR A 120 3.88 1.90 7.25
N ASN A 121 4.64 2.99 7.36
CA ASN A 121 5.41 3.56 6.27
C ASN A 121 6.89 3.34 6.56
N ASP A 122 7.61 2.58 5.74
CA ASP A 122 9.02 2.27 5.99
C ASP A 122 9.86 3.58 6.06
N PRO A 123 10.47 3.92 7.22
CA PRO A 123 11.25 5.15 7.38
C PRO A 123 12.55 5.16 6.55
N ASN A 124 12.92 4.02 5.95
CA ASN A 124 14.04 3.87 5.04
C ASN A 124 13.61 3.68 3.57
N GLN A 125 12.30 3.64 3.28
CA GLN A 125 11.71 3.54 1.94
C GLN A 125 12.31 2.41 1.08
N ARG A 126 12.69 1.29 1.69
CA ARG A 126 13.32 0.18 0.98
C ARG A 126 12.27 -0.62 0.23
N ILE A 127 12.54 -0.88 -1.04
CA ILE A 127 11.69 -1.72 -1.87
C ILE A 127 12.13 -3.17 -1.71
N SER A 128 11.19 -4.04 -1.30
CA SER A 128 11.44 -5.47 -1.16
C SER A 128 11.43 -6.14 -2.54
N ILE A 129 12.62 -6.50 -3.03
CA ILE A 129 12.77 -7.24 -4.31
C ILE A 129 12.10 -8.61 -4.22
N ASP A 130 12.32 -9.33 -3.11
CA ASP A 130 11.74 -10.66 -2.90
C ASP A 130 10.21 -10.59 -2.82
N GLY A 131 9.66 -9.59 -2.12
CA GLY A 131 8.21 -9.39 -2.04
C GLY A 131 7.59 -9.07 -3.41
N LEU A 132 8.22 -8.19 -4.20
CA LEU A 132 7.77 -7.90 -5.56
C LEU A 132 7.90 -9.09 -6.50
N ALA A 133 8.95 -9.91 -6.36
CA ALA A 133 9.12 -11.14 -7.11
C ALA A 133 8.04 -12.17 -6.76
N ASP A 134 7.61 -12.25 -5.51
CA ASP A 134 6.51 -13.12 -5.11
C ASP A 134 5.17 -12.64 -5.67
N ILE A 135 4.92 -11.33 -5.64
CA ILE A 135 3.74 -10.71 -6.26
C ILE A 135 3.71 -11.00 -7.76
N GLU A 136 4.84 -10.80 -8.47
CA GLU A 136 4.99 -11.14 -9.88
C GLU A 136 4.62 -12.60 -10.14
N ARG A 137 5.20 -13.52 -9.36
CA ARG A 137 5.00 -14.96 -9.52
C ARG A 137 3.54 -15.32 -9.37
N ILE A 138 2.86 -14.78 -8.35
CA ILE A 138 1.43 -15.01 -8.11
C ILE A 138 0.57 -14.44 -9.24
N HIS A 139 0.88 -13.25 -9.76
CA HIS A 139 0.14 -12.68 -10.88
C HIS A 139 0.33 -13.50 -12.16
N ARG A 140 1.55 -13.96 -12.42
CA ARG A 140 1.90 -14.80 -13.56
C ARG A 140 1.26 -16.18 -13.51
N GLN A 141 1.39 -16.88 -12.38
CA GLN A 141 0.79 -18.21 -12.21
C GLN A 141 -0.76 -18.19 -12.27
N ASN A 142 -1.37 -17.05 -11.94
CA ASN A 142 -2.81 -16.86 -12.02
C ASN A 142 -3.30 -16.31 -13.38
N GLY A 143 -2.43 -16.20 -14.39
CA GLY A 143 -2.80 -15.73 -15.73
C GLY A 143 -3.23 -14.26 -15.80
N ARG A 144 -2.78 -13.42 -14.84
CA ARG A 144 -3.07 -11.97 -14.83
C ARG A 144 -2.10 -11.15 -15.70
N VAL A 145 -1.08 -11.79 -16.25
CA VAL A 145 -0.10 -11.18 -17.16
C VAL A 145 0.07 -12.08 -18.38
N GLU A 146 0.51 -11.50 -19.50
CA GLU A 146 0.61 -12.21 -20.79
C GLU A 146 1.90 -13.04 -20.94
N TYR A 147 2.92 -12.75 -20.13
CA TYR A 147 4.20 -13.45 -20.18
C TYR A 147 4.23 -14.66 -19.23
N THR A 148 4.99 -15.69 -19.60
CA THR A 148 5.07 -16.97 -18.86
C THR A 148 6.37 -17.13 -18.07
N GLU A 149 7.43 -16.45 -18.49
CA GLU A 149 8.74 -16.50 -17.84
C GLU A 149 8.86 -15.45 -16.73
N PRO A 150 9.58 -15.72 -15.62
CA PRO A 150 9.77 -14.75 -14.55
C PRO A 150 10.46 -13.47 -15.01
N VAL A 151 9.96 -12.32 -14.56
CA VAL A 151 10.64 -11.03 -14.74
C VAL A 151 11.75 -10.88 -13.69
N ASP A 152 12.92 -10.40 -14.11
CA ASP A 152 13.99 -10.00 -13.22
C ASP A 152 13.65 -8.67 -12.53
N ILE A 153 13.00 -8.75 -11.37
CA ILE A 153 12.53 -7.58 -10.61
C ILE A 153 13.67 -6.63 -10.23
N ALA A 154 14.89 -7.14 -10.02
CA ALA A 154 16.04 -6.30 -9.72
C ALA A 154 16.39 -5.32 -10.85
N LYS A 155 15.94 -5.57 -12.09
CA LYS A 155 16.09 -4.66 -13.23
C LYS A 155 14.95 -3.66 -13.37
N VAL A 156 13.84 -3.86 -12.67
CA VAL A 156 12.65 -2.99 -12.72
C VAL A 156 12.68 -1.97 -11.58
N VAL A 157 13.35 -2.30 -10.47
CA VAL A 157 13.50 -1.43 -9.31
C VAL A 157 14.81 -0.64 -9.41
N ASP A 158 14.71 0.69 -9.39
CA ASP A 158 15.86 1.58 -9.29
C ASP A 158 16.04 2.06 -7.84
N SER A 159 16.95 1.41 -7.10
CA SER A 159 17.24 1.75 -5.70
C SER A 159 18.10 3.00 -5.54
N THR A 160 18.67 3.56 -6.61
CA THR A 160 19.67 4.63 -6.52
C THR A 160 19.10 5.90 -5.87
N PHE A 161 17.82 6.18 -6.05
CA PHE A 161 17.13 7.32 -5.42
C PHE A 161 16.97 7.13 -3.90
N VAL A 162 16.61 5.92 -3.48
CA VAL A 162 16.47 5.56 -2.04
C VAL A 162 17.84 5.56 -1.37
N GLU A 163 18.84 4.96 -2.01
CA GLU A 163 20.22 4.93 -1.53
C GLU A 163 20.79 6.35 -1.38
N TRP A 164 20.52 7.22 -2.36
CA TRP A 164 20.91 8.62 -2.27
C TRP A 164 20.23 9.32 -1.08
N ALA A 165 18.92 9.16 -0.88
CA ALA A 165 18.22 9.76 0.25
C ALA A 165 18.76 9.24 1.61
N LEU A 166 19.04 7.93 1.71
CA LEU A 166 19.69 7.35 2.90
C LEU A 166 21.09 7.90 3.14
N SER A 167 21.84 8.24 2.09
CA SER A 167 23.16 8.89 2.25
C SER A 167 23.08 10.29 2.86
N ILE A 168 21.93 10.96 2.72
CA ILE A 168 21.67 12.29 3.30
C ILE A 168 21.13 12.17 4.73
N LEU A 169 20.13 11.30 4.93
CA LEU A 169 19.38 11.22 6.19
C LEU A 169 19.90 10.15 7.16
N GLY A 170 20.86 9.32 6.75
CA GLY A 170 21.24 8.10 7.47
C GLY A 170 20.15 7.03 7.41
N THR A 171 20.40 5.87 8.03
CA THR A 171 19.41 4.80 8.18
C THR A 171 18.66 4.98 9.50
N ALA A 172 17.33 5.00 9.47
CA ALA A 172 16.49 4.99 10.66
C ALA A 172 16.56 3.62 11.35
N GLN A 173 16.58 3.63 12.69
CA GLN A 173 16.58 2.44 13.55
C GLN A 173 15.17 1.98 13.89
#